data_AF-B9XRN7-F1
#
_entry.id   AF-B9XRN7-F1
#
_cell.length_a   1.000
_cell.length_b   1.000
_cell.length_c   1.000
_cell.angle_alpha   90.00
_cell.angle_beta   90.00
_cell.angle_gamma   90.00
#
_symmetry.space_group_name_H-M   'P 1'
#
loop_
_entity.id
_entity.type
_entity.pdbx_description
1 polymer ?
#
loop_
_entity_poly.entity_id
_entity_poly.type
_entity_poly.pdbx_seq_one_letter_code
_entity_poly.pdbx_strand_id
1 'polypeptide(L)' 'MPILQRSEVKRPFKEIGQVSALGGTYETQRNMYKAIREKARQVGADALIEAHYSDARVYPDLIAMAIVYADR' A
#
# COMPACT_ATOMS: atom_id res chain seq x y z
N MET A 1 -5.62 9.90 3.41
CA MET A 1 -5.00 8.99 2.44
C MET A 1 -6.05 8.08 1.80
N PRO A 2 -6.60 8.49 0.64
CA PRO A 2 -7.40 7.65 -0.23
C PRO A 2 -6.54 6.56 -0.91
N ILE A 3 -7.18 5.47 -1.36
CA ILE A 3 -6.62 4.54 -2.36
C ILE A 3 -7.05 5.08 -3.72
N LEU A 4 -6.10 5.30 -4.61
CA LEU A 4 -6.36 5.80 -5.96
C LEU A 4 -5.98 4.73 -6.97
N GLN A 5 -6.75 4.62 -8.05
CA GLN A 5 -6.29 3.93 -9.24
C GLN A 5 -5.21 4.76 -9.94
N ARG A 6 -4.33 4.10 -10.69
CA ARG A 6 -3.22 4.77 -11.40
C ARG A 6 -3.69 5.86 -12.36
N SER A 7 -4.90 5.71 -12.93
CA SER A 7 -5.57 6.70 -13.80
C SER A 7 -6.19 7.89 -13.05
N GLU A 8 -6.42 7.77 -11.73
CA GLU A 8 -7.01 8.81 -10.89
C GLU A 8 -5.97 9.80 -10.33
N VAL A 9 -4.69 9.47 -10.50
CA VAL A 9 -3.57 10.30 -10.08
C VAL A 9 -3.35 11.40 -11.12
N LYS A 10 -4.21 12.42 -11.06
CA LYS A 10 -4.24 13.59 -11.98
C LYS A 10 -3.66 14.88 -11.39
N ARG A 11 -3.34 14.89 -10.09
CA ARG A 11 -2.64 15.97 -9.37
C ARG A 11 -1.13 15.67 -9.32
N PRO A 12 -0.23 16.61 -8.96
CA PRO A 12 1.23 16.39 -9.01
C PRO A 12 1.70 15.44 -7.87
N PHE A 13 1.15 14.24 -7.88
CA PHE A 13 1.56 13.16 -7.02
C PHE A 13 2.87 12.60 -7.56
N LYS A 14 3.94 12.82 -6.81
CA LYS A 14 5.25 12.22 -7.09
C LYS A 14 5.32 10.87 -6.41
N GLU A 15 5.70 9.84 -7.16
CA GLU A 15 6.06 8.54 -6.58
C GLU A 15 7.22 8.74 -5.61
N ILE A 16 7.04 8.36 -4.35
CA ILE A 16 8.07 8.47 -3.31
C ILE A 16 8.68 7.12 -2.94
N GLY A 17 8.07 6.02 -3.38
CA GLY A 17 8.62 4.68 -3.23
C GLY A 17 7.56 3.59 -3.10
N GLN A 18 7.93 2.51 -2.45
CA GLN A 18 7.12 1.30 -2.31
C GLN A 18 7.10 0.86 -0.84
N VAL A 19 5.94 0.41 -0.37
CA VAL A 19 5.77 -0.17 0.97
C VAL A 19 5.21 -1.58 0.86
N SER A 20 5.68 -2.46 1.73
CA SER A 20 5.20 -3.84 1.84
C SER A 20 4.79 -4.14 3.28
N ALA A 21 3.74 -4.94 3.44
CA ALA A 21 3.33 -5.51 4.73
C ALA A 21 3.60 -7.01 4.72
N LEU A 22 4.37 -7.45 5.71
CA LEU A 22 4.71 -8.86 5.87
C LEU A 22 3.61 -9.62 6.61
N GLY A 23 3.46 -10.89 6.29
CA GLY A 23 2.45 -11.78 6.82
C GLY A 23 2.86 -12.54 8.05
N GLY A 24 1.91 -12.72 8.96
CA GLY A 24 2.13 -13.44 10.22
C GLY A 24 1.01 -13.20 11.25
N THR A 25 0.29 -12.08 11.15
CA THR A 25 -0.76 -11.71 12.13
C THR A 25 -2.03 -11.09 11.52
N TYR A 26 -2.09 -10.90 10.20
CA TYR A 26 -3.22 -10.24 9.55
C TYR A 26 -4.13 -11.27 8.84
N GLU A 27 -5.07 -11.82 9.60
CA GLU A 27 -6.01 -12.87 9.12
C GLU A 27 -7.03 -12.38 8.08
N THR A 28 -7.12 -11.06 7.86
CA THR A 28 -8.13 -10.49 6.95
C THR A 28 -7.52 -9.43 6.04
N GLN A 29 -8.04 -9.36 4.80
CA GLN A 29 -7.69 -8.33 3.82
C GLN A 29 -7.83 -6.91 4.41
N ARG A 30 -8.85 -6.68 5.24
CA ARG A 30 -9.06 -5.40 5.95
C ARG A 30 -7.89 -5.04 6.85
N ASN A 31 -7.38 -5.98 7.63
CA ASN A 31 -6.25 -5.75 8.54
C ASN A 31 -4.96 -5.47 7.75
N MET A 32 -4.79 -6.14 6.60
CA MET A 32 -3.67 -5.90 5.70
C MET A 32 -3.71 -4.51 5.05
N TYR A 33 -4.89 -4.07 4.59
CA TYR A 33 -5.11 -2.70 4.12
C TYR A 33 -4.73 -1.67 5.19
N LYS A 34 -5.11 -1.92 6.45
CA LYS A 34 -4.78 -1.05 7.57
C LYS A 34 -3.26 -0.96 7.78
N ALA A 35 -2.56 -2.10 7.78
CA ALA A 35 -1.11 -2.15 7.96
C ALA A 35 -0.35 -1.42 6.84
N ILE A 36 -0.72 -1.62 5.57
CA ILE A 36 -0.11 -0.89 4.45
C ILE A 36 -0.37 0.61 4.54
N ARG A 37 -1.58 1.00 4.90
CA ARG A 37 -1.95 2.41 5.04
C ARG A 37 -1.16 3.08 6.17
N GLU A 38 -0.93 2.37 7.27
CA GLU A 38 -0.10 2.86 8.37
C GLU A 38 1.36 3.04 7.93
N LYS A 39 1.96 2.05 7.24
CA LYS A 39 3.33 2.17 6.69
C LYS A 39 3.46 3.30 5.67
N ALA A 40 2.49 3.43 4.77
CA ALA A 40 2.47 4.51 3.79
C ALA A 40 2.41 5.90 4.45
N ARG A 41 1.66 6.05 5.56
CA ARG A 41 1.68 7.29 6.34
C ARG A 41 3.02 7.56 7.01
N GLN A 42 3.69 6.52 7.53
CA GLN A 42 5.00 6.66 8.17
C GLN A 42 6.07 7.20 7.21
N VAL A 43 5.97 6.90 5.92
CA VAL A 43 6.88 7.41 4.88
C VAL A 43 6.42 8.74 4.28
N GLY A 44 5.35 9.34 4.80
CA GLY A 44 4.84 10.64 4.34
C GLY A 44 4.06 10.57 3.03
N ALA A 45 3.42 9.44 2.73
CA ALA A 45 2.56 9.32 1.56
C ALA A 45 1.19 9.98 1.79
N ASP A 46 0.72 10.71 0.79
CA ASP A 46 -0.61 11.34 0.75
C ASP A 46 -1.64 10.44 0.06
N ALA A 47 -1.17 9.61 -0.87
CA ALA A 47 -1.93 8.62 -1.62
C ALA A 47 -1.17 7.30 -1.77
N LEU A 48 -1.91 6.22 -1.98
CA LEU A 48 -1.36 4.93 -2.35
C LEU A 48 -2.10 4.37 -3.57
N ILE A 49 -1.33 3.85 -4.53
CA ILE A 49 -1.79 3.24 -5.76
C ILE A 49 -1.43 1.76 -5.73
N GLU A 50 -2.37 0.91 -6.17
CA GLU A 50 -2.17 -0.52 -6.40
C GLU A 50 -1.68 -1.28 -5.15
N ALA A 51 -2.61 -1.60 -4.25
CA ALA A 51 -2.36 -2.61 -3.23
C ALA A 51 -2.44 -4.00 -3.89
N HIS A 52 -1.30 -4.57 -4.27
CA HIS A 52 -1.19 -5.94 -4.74
C HIS A 52 -1.23 -6.87 -3.52
N TYR A 53 -2.14 -7.84 -3.57
CA TYR A 53 -2.29 -8.87 -2.55
C TYR A 53 -1.65 -10.15 -3.06
N SER A 54 -0.57 -10.57 -2.42
CA SER A 54 -0.01 -11.89 -2.65
C SER A 54 -0.85 -12.93 -1.92
N ASP A 55 -1.15 -14.01 -2.64
CA ASP A 55 -1.74 -15.21 -2.04
C ASP A 55 -0.77 -15.74 -0.98
N ALA A 56 -1.23 -15.83 0.28
CA ALA A 56 -0.42 -16.30 1.39
C ALA A 56 0.11 -17.74 1.18
N ARG A 57 -0.47 -18.51 0.25
CA ARG A 57 0.04 -19.83 -0.17
C ARG A 57 1.30 -19.74 -1.02
N VAL A 58 1.49 -18.63 -1.73
CA VAL A 58 2.62 -18.39 -2.66
C VAL A 58 3.69 -17.54 -1.99
N TYR A 59 3.28 -16.53 -1.21
CA TYR A 59 4.18 -15.70 -0.42
C TYR A 59 3.66 -15.66 1.02
N PRO A 60 4.06 -16.60 1.89
CA PRO A 60 3.58 -16.65 3.27
C PRO A 60 3.98 -15.40 4.06
N ASP A 61 5.13 -14.82 3.71
CA ASP A 61 5.70 -13.68 4.41
C ASP A 61 5.32 -12.33 3.80
N LEU A 62 4.78 -12.28 2.58
CA LEU A 62 4.36 -11.03 1.94
C LEU A 62 2.86 -11.14 1.70
N ILE A 63 2.05 -10.25 2.30
CA ILE A 63 0.60 -10.30 2.04
C ILE A 63 0.09 -9.06 1.31
N ALA A 64 0.81 -7.95 1.38
CA ALA A 64 0.41 -6.77 0.63
C ALA A 64 1.62 -5.92 0.22
N MET A 65 1.50 -5.27 -0.94
CA MET A 65 2.49 -4.34 -1.47
C MET A 65 1.78 -3.16 -2.13
N ALA A 66 2.23 -1.93 -1.91
CA ALA A 66 1.64 -0.75 -2.52
C ALA A 66 2.70 0.27 -2.94
N ILE A 67 2.45 0.96 -4.04
CA ILE A 67 3.26 2.12 -4.46
C ILE A 67 2.67 3.36 -3.80
N VAL A 68 3.54 4.19 -3.24
CA VAL A 68 3.14 5.36 -2.45
C VAL A 68 3.54 6.66 -3.13
N TYR A 69 2.66 7.66 -3.02
CA TYR A 69 2.78 8.95 -3.68
C TYR A 69 2.58 10.09 -2.67
N ALA A 70 3.31 11.19 -2.86
CA ALA A 70 3.15 12.42 -2.09
C ALA A 70 2.68 13.58 -2.99
N ASP A 71 1.83 14.45 -2.46
CA ASP A 71 1.35 15.67 -3.11
C ASP A 71 2.44 16.76 -2.99
N ARG A 72 3.10 17.11 -4.09
CA ARG A 72 4.19 18.10 -4.12
C ARG A 72 4.11 19.05 -5.30
#